data_AF-A0A6B3NLR1-F1
#
_entry.id   AF-A0A6B3NLR1-F1
#
_cell.length_a   1.000
_cell.length_b   1.000
_cell.length_c   1.000
_cell.angle_alpha   90.00
_cell.angle_beta   90.00
_cell.angle_gamma   90.00
#
_symmetry.space_group_name_H-M   'P 1'
#
loop_
_entity.id
_entity.type
_entity.pdbx_description
1 polymer ?
#
loop_
_entity_poly.entity_id
_entity_poly.type
_entity_poly.pdbx_seq_one_letter_code
_entity_poly.pdbx_strand_id
1 'polypeptide(L)' 'MTTLFNRLQPAQKFRISIRDLAKLLKIPQHLIVRIECWTYVVFVHRRDVGGQFISYRKL' A
#
# COMPACT_ATOMS: atom_id res chain seq x y z
N MET A 1 6.56 -15.77 10.40
CA MET A 1 7.18 -14.96 9.31
C MET A 1 8.49 -15.61 8.92
N THR A 2 8.77 -15.76 7.62
CA THR A 2 9.94 -16.52 7.14
C THR A 2 11.22 -15.67 7.17
N THR A 3 12.37 -16.33 7.28
CA THR A 3 13.71 -15.70 7.24
C THR A 3 13.95 -14.90 5.96
N LEU A 4 13.44 -15.36 4.82
CA LEU A 4 13.46 -14.63 3.54
C LEU A 4 12.69 -13.30 3.63
N PHE A 5 11.54 -13.29 4.30
CA PHE A 5 10.69 -12.11 4.42
C PHE A 5 11.35 -11.02 5.27
N ASN A 6 12.01 -11.40 6.36
CA ASN A 6 12.77 -10.48 7.21
C ASN A 6 13.96 -9.86 6.46
N ARG A 7 14.57 -10.59 5.51
CA ARG A 7 15.68 -10.09 4.67
C ARG A 7 15.20 -9.12 3.58
N LEU A 8 14.02 -9.36 3.02
CA LEU A 8 13.42 -8.48 2.02
C LEU A 8 12.99 -7.14 2.63
N GLN A 9 12.73 -7.09 3.94
CA GLN A 9 12.29 -5.87 4.66
C GLN A 9 11.22 -5.09 3.89
N PRO A 10 10.12 -5.72 3.45
CA PRO A 10 9.16 -5.06 2.56
C PRO A 10 8.57 -3.81 3.19
N ALA A 11 8.28 -3.75 4.49
CA ALA A 11 7.85 -2.50 5.12
C ALA A 11 8.86 -1.33 4.95
N GLN A 12 10.16 -1.61 4.80
CA GLN A 12 11.23 -0.61 4.62
C GLN A 12 11.61 -0.41 3.14
N LYS A 13 11.44 -1.44 2.29
CA LYS A 13 11.86 -1.43 0.87
C LYS A 13 10.70 -1.32 -0.13
N PHE A 14 9.46 -1.54 0.31
CA PHE A 14 8.27 -1.46 -0.52
C PHE A 14 7.94 0.00 -0.80
N ARG A 15 8.59 0.53 -1.83
CA ARG A 15 8.41 1.88 -2.34
C ARG A 15 7.32 1.87 -3.40
N ILE A 16 6.07 1.75 -2.97
CA ILE A 16 4.94 2.04 -3.85
C ILE A 16 4.71 3.56 -3.83
N SER A 17 4.77 4.17 -5.01
CA SER A 17 4.46 5.60 -5.14
C SER A 17 2.94 5.84 -5.04
N ILE A 18 2.55 7.05 -4.65
CA ILE A 18 1.13 7.49 -4.66
C ILE A 18 0.53 7.30 -6.06
N ARG A 19 1.33 7.50 -7.10
CA ARG A 19 0.92 7.33 -8.50
C ARG A 19 0.62 5.88 -8.85
N ASP A 20 1.43 4.95 -8.38
CA ASP A 20 1.22 3.51 -8.63
C ASP A 20 0.00 3.00 -7.86
N LEU A 21 -0.19 3.48 -6.62
CA LEU A 21 -1.41 3.23 -5.85
C LEU A 21 -2.67 3.76 -6.54
N ALA A 22 -2.63 4.99 -7.03
CA ALA A 22 -3.74 5.60 -7.76
C ALA A 22 -4.07 4.81 -9.04
N LYS A 23 -3.05 4.34 -9.78
CA LYS A 23 -3.25 3.47 -10.95
C LYS A 23 -3.84 2.12 -10.57
N LEU A 24 -3.30 1.46 -9.53
CA LEU A 24 -3.78 0.16 -9.05
C LEU A 24 -5.25 0.23 -8.63
N LEU A 25 -5.62 1.29 -7.91
CA LEU A 25 -6.97 1.54 -7.42
C LEU A 25 -7.90 2.15 -8.48
N LYS A 26 -7.36 2.53 -9.65
CA LYS A 26 -8.08 3.24 -10.72
C LYS A 26 -8.78 4.51 -10.23
N ILE A 27 -8.09 5.28 -9.38
CA ILE A 27 -8.59 6.53 -8.81
C ILE A 27 -7.67 7.72 -9.12
N PRO A 28 -8.20 8.96 -9.11
CA PRO A 28 -7.38 10.15 -9.09
C PRO A 28 -6.47 10.23 -7.86
N GLN A 29 -5.21 10.64 -8.03
CA GLN A 29 -4.25 10.75 -6.92
C GLN A 29 -4.70 11.66 -5.78
N HIS A 30 -5.42 12.74 -6.11
CA HIS A 30 -5.90 13.71 -5.11
C HIS A 30 -6.92 13.13 -4.12
N LEU A 31 -7.49 11.96 -4.41
CA LEU A 31 -8.37 11.26 -3.48
C LEU A 31 -7.60 10.53 -2.39
N ILE A 32 -6.31 10.25 -2.59
CA ILE A 32 -5.46 9.59 -1.59
C ILE A 32 -4.99 10.65 -0.58
N VAL A 33 -5.44 10.51 0.66
CA VAL A 33 -5.12 11.42 1.76
C VAL A 33 -3.90 10.96 2.53
N ARG A 34 -3.84 9.66 2.81
CA ARG A 34 -2.80 9.05 3.64
C ARG A 34 -2.56 7.63 3.19
N ILE A 35 -1.32 7.19 3.28
CA ILE A 35 -0.92 5.82 3.04
C ILE A 35 -0.14 5.35 4.26
N GLU A 36 -0.46 4.17 4.76
CA GLU A 36 0.28 3.52 5.83
C GLU A 36 0.69 2.12 5.36
N CYS A 37 1.99 1.83 5.42
CA CYS A 37 2.53 0.54 5.02
C CYS A 37 2.76 -0.31 6.27
N TRP A 38 2.03 -1.41 6.35
CA TRP A 38 2.11 -2.39 7.43
C TRP A 38 2.67 -3.70 6.88
N THR A 39 2.94 -4.67 7.75
CA THR A 39 3.39 -5.99 7.32
C THR A 39 2.29 -6.67 6.49
N TYR A 40 2.58 -6.95 5.22
CA TYR A 40 1.68 -7.57 4.21
C TYR A 40 0.47 -6.76 3.76
N VAL A 41 0.28 -5.54 4.28
CA VAL A 41 -0.88 -4.71 4.01
C VAL A 41 -0.47 -3.26 3.81
N VAL A 42 -1.03 -2.60 2.80
CA VAL A 42 -1.03 -1.15 2.66
C VAL A 42 -2.42 -0.64 2.98
N PHE A 43 -2.53 0.26 3.94
CA PHE A 43 -3.74 1.01 4.20
C PHE A 43 -3.71 2.32 3.40
N VAL A 44 -4.80 2.62 2.72
CA VAL A 44 -4.98 3.80 1.88
C VAL A 44 -6.22 4.53 2.37
N HIS A 45 -6.03 5.71 2.94
CA HIS A 45 -7.13 6.58 3.30
C HIS A 45 -7.55 7.38 2.07
N ARG A 46 -8.80 7.20 1.63
CA ARG A 46 -9.41 7.85 0.48
C ARG A 46 -10.52 8.80 0.90
N ARG A 47 -10.68 9.92 0.19
CA ARG A 47 -11.73 10.92 0.47
C ARG A 47 -13.13 10.47 0.09
N ASP A 48 -13.25 9.58 -0.89
CA ASP A 48 -14.52 9.20 -1.50
C ASP A 48 -15.22 8.05 -0.76
N VAL A 49 -14.45 7.10 -0.23
CA VAL A 49 -14.98 5.88 0.42
C VAL A 49 -14.38 5.59 1.80
N GLY A 50 -13.45 6.44 2.27
CA GLY A 50 -12.75 6.25 3.53
C GLY A 50 -11.54 5.32 3.42
N GLY A 51 -11.33 4.47 4.42
CA GLY A 51 -10.13 3.61 4.51
C GLY A 51 -10.22 2.33 3.67
N GLN A 52 -9.17 2.01 2.92
CA GLN A 52 -9.06 0.79 2.12
C GLN A 52 -7.77 0.01 2.45
N PHE A 53 -7.88 -1.30 2.65
CA PHE A 53 -6.74 -2.19 2.87
C PHE A 53 -6.38 -2.96 1.59
N ILE A 54 -5.09 -2.99 1.25
CA ILE A 54 -4.55 -3.71 0.09
C ILE A 54 -3.51 -4.70 0.60
N SER A 55 -3.74 -6.00 0.39
CA SER A 55 -2.70 -6.99 0.68
C SER A 55 -1.74 -7.12 -0.49
N TYR A 56 -0.44 -6.92 -0.24
CA TYR A 56 0.62 -7.15 -1.23
C TYR A 56 1.25 -8.54 -1.12
N ARG A 57 0.65 -9.45 -0.36
CA ARG A 57 1.06 -10.87 -0.34
C ARG A 57 0.61 -11.62 -1.60
N LYS A 58 -0.35 -11.06 -2.35
CA LYS A 58 -0.89 -11.61 -3.60
C LYS A 58 -0.43 -10.85 -4.85
N LEU A 59 0.38 -9.80 -4.68
CA LEU A 59 1.02 -9.09 -5.79
C LEU A 59 2.24 -9.87 -6.28
#